data_AF-A0A8T1W6Z6-F1
#
_entry.id   AF-A0A8T1W6Z6-F1
#
_cell.length_a   1.000
_cell.length_b   1.000
_cell.length_c   1.000
_cell.angle_alpha   90.00
_cell.angle_beta   90.00
_cell.angle_gamma   90.00
#
_symmetry.space_group_name_H-M   'P 1'
#
loop_
_entity.id
_entity.type
_entity.pdbx_description
1 polymer ?
#
loop_
_entity_poly.entity_id
_entity_poly.type
_entity_poly.pdbx_seq_one_letter_code
_entity_poly.pdbx_strand_id
1 'polypeptide(L)'
;MDTIEELENGGDDVESALLLPFVTCAVKQFPARFDEALSKVQALLHRNEQSKDKSKLSQDRAAATRVIKHLIMLSDVDRLYSEALGLYDLELVRAVATHSQRDPKDYVPFLDRVAQLEHENWRRYTIDEHLGRHTRALTHLSALINDSDDDSEKSKLRDMALELIERGELYDQGLELFPFADAKRSTSENDRAFRRQILLLKGDFLEAAKKYEAAAYLYLSASDQEKARRAFLAANKWQMALALSARNRQDADNLRNEAYSIAQELLNKQHQQQDGSIQDILAVARIYVEYCNDIDEAVALLVTHQQWTEALRLAYLHKRDDLVESDVETGVLQCCDDVLDELERKEKSYVKHWTRLSTIREQKRLFKLHGIDGSRWDYGNGDTDATSIRSGASSAADSALSNVSMSSVGSHNSAASIGNFSMQSLSAATASHFYATQALGDANKKSKSKVKHGGMPSRRERRKRMKEGSAEEEAYVEQQLTELRPNAALAREVGALLEMLIFFGHVQQAQKLQTQLAGFEQCVADKPTPAPTLALEDGISSTGTKQDSAEYPQWRVEALQG
;
A
#
# COMPACT_ATOMS: atom_id res chain seq x y z
N MET A 1 -38.42 -49.74 -17.15
CA MET A 1 -39.35 -48.77 -17.73
C MET A 1 -40.71 -48.96 -17.09
N ASP A 2 -41.22 -50.19 -17.03
CA ASP A 2 -42.53 -50.52 -16.44
C ASP A 2 -42.67 -50.20 -14.94
N THR A 3 -41.60 -50.22 -14.15
CA THR A 3 -41.63 -49.84 -12.73
C THR A 3 -41.70 -48.33 -12.47
N ILE A 4 -41.42 -47.50 -13.49
CA ILE A 4 -41.51 -46.03 -13.41
C ILE A 4 -42.94 -45.60 -13.75
N GLU A 5 -43.60 -46.27 -14.71
CA GLU A 5 -44.99 -46.02 -15.09
C GLU A 5 -46.01 -46.50 -14.03
N GLU A 6 -45.69 -47.53 -13.24
CA GLU A 6 -46.51 -47.94 -12.09
C GLU A 6 -46.45 -46.95 -10.89
N LEU A 7 -45.36 -46.19 -10.77
CA LEU A 7 -45.21 -45.15 -9.72
C LEU A 7 -46.01 -43.88 -10.04
N GLU A 8 -46.31 -43.62 -11.31
CA GLU A 8 -47.12 -42.47 -11.75
C GLU A 8 -48.63 -42.68 -11.52
N ASN A 9 -49.10 -43.93 -11.45
CA ASN A 9 -50.52 -44.26 -11.26
C ASN A 9 -50.95 -44.36 -9.77
N GLY A 10 -50.02 -44.37 -8.83
CA GLY A 10 -50.26 -44.39 -7.37
C GLY A 10 -50.09 -43.04 -6.69
N GLY A 11 -50.47 -41.95 -7.38
CA GLY A 11 -50.02 -40.57 -7.15
C GLY A 11 -49.88 -40.11 -5.69
N ASP A 12 -50.90 -40.25 -4.84
CA ASP A 12 -50.85 -39.75 -3.47
C ASP A 12 -50.02 -40.63 -2.51
N ASP A 13 -50.05 -41.95 -2.68
CA ASP A 13 -49.37 -42.91 -1.80
C ASP A 13 -47.86 -42.93 -2.06
N VAL A 14 -47.45 -42.85 -3.33
CA VAL A 14 -46.03 -42.77 -3.74
C VAL A 14 -45.43 -41.43 -3.34
N GLU A 15 -46.16 -40.32 -3.52
CA GLU A 15 -45.74 -39.00 -3.04
C GLU A 15 -45.52 -38.98 -1.52
N SER A 16 -46.42 -39.63 -0.76
CA SER A 16 -46.30 -39.70 0.70
C SER A 16 -45.07 -40.52 1.16
N ALA A 17 -44.69 -41.56 0.42
CA ALA A 17 -43.56 -42.43 0.72
C ALA A 17 -42.21 -41.77 0.42
N LEU A 18 -42.12 -40.98 -0.65
CA LEU A 18 -40.88 -40.33 -1.10
C LEU A 18 -40.63 -38.96 -0.44
N LEU A 19 -41.60 -38.44 0.32
CA LEU A 19 -41.53 -37.12 0.94
C LEU A 19 -40.35 -36.97 1.92
N LEU A 20 -40.14 -37.91 2.85
CA LEU A 20 -39.04 -37.83 3.82
C LEU A 20 -37.66 -38.02 3.17
N PRO A 21 -37.44 -39.00 2.26
CA PRO A 21 -36.19 -39.08 1.49
C PRO A 21 -35.89 -37.81 0.71
N PHE A 22 -36.90 -37.22 0.04
CA PHE A 22 -36.73 -35.96 -0.70
C PHE A 22 -36.26 -34.83 0.21
N VAL A 23 -36.96 -34.61 1.33
CA VAL A 23 -36.62 -33.55 2.30
C VAL A 23 -35.22 -33.76 2.90
N THR A 24 -34.85 -35.02 3.16
CA THR A 24 -33.49 -35.37 3.62
C THR A 24 -32.45 -35.00 2.57
N CYS A 25 -32.70 -35.33 1.30
CA CYS A 25 -31.80 -35.00 0.20
C CYS A 25 -31.65 -33.48 0.05
N ALA A 26 -32.76 -32.72 0.03
CA ALA A 26 -32.76 -31.27 -0.14
C ALA A 26 -31.93 -30.55 0.96
N VAL A 27 -32.08 -30.95 2.22
CA VAL A 27 -31.36 -30.33 3.34
C VAL A 27 -29.90 -30.77 3.44
N LYS A 28 -29.54 -31.96 2.94
CA LYS A 28 -28.15 -32.47 2.98
C LYS A 28 -27.31 -32.07 1.76
N GLN A 29 -27.88 -31.39 0.78
CA GLN A 29 -27.11 -30.80 -0.34
C GLN A 29 -26.20 -29.66 0.12
N PHE A 30 -25.21 -29.31 -0.72
CA PHE A 30 -24.34 -28.15 -0.53
C PHE A 30 -24.42 -27.22 -1.77
N PRO A 31 -25.07 -26.05 -1.68
CA PRO A 31 -25.76 -25.49 -0.51
C PRO A 31 -27.07 -26.22 -0.17
N ALA A 32 -27.47 -26.18 1.10
CA ALA A 32 -28.70 -26.81 1.60
C ALA A 32 -29.95 -26.07 1.11
N ARG A 33 -30.92 -26.81 0.56
CA ARG A 33 -32.15 -26.27 -0.04
C ARG A 33 -33.33 -26.38 0.92
N PHE A 34 -33.33 -25.51 1.93
CA PHE A 34 -34.40 -25.46 2.93
C PHE A 34 -35.72 -24.95 2.35
N ASP A 35 -35.65 -24.06 1.37
CA ASP A 35 -36.76 -23.56 0.56
C ASP A 35 -37.54 -24.69 -0.11
N GLU A 36 -36.85 -25.60 -0.82
CA GLU A 36 -37.50 -26.74 -1.47
C GLU A 36 -38.15 -27.68 -0.45
N ALA A 37 -37.47 -27.97 0.66
CA ALA A 37 -38.00 -28.85 1.71
C ALA A 37 -39.22 -28.25 2.43
N LEU A 38 -39.15 -26.99 2.83
CA LEU A 38 -40.21 -26.30 3.55
C LEU A 38 -41.40 -25.95 2.64
N SER A 39 -41.18 -25.74 1.34
CA SER A 39 -42.27 -25.57 0.37
C SER A 39 -43.20 -26.79 0.31
N LYS A 40 -42.67 -28.01 0.53
CA LYS A 40 -43.50 -29.22 0.62
C LYS A 40 -44.37 -29.23 1.88
N VAL A 41 -43.84 -28.72 2.99
CA VAL A 41 -44.60 -28.56 4.24
C VAL A 41 -45.71 -27.51 4.05
N GLN A 42 -45.37 -26.37 3.46
CA GLN A 42 -46.32 -25.32 3.12
C GLN A 42 -47.45 -25.84 2.22
N ALA A 43 -47.11 -26.60 1.17
CA ALA A 43 -48.09 -27.21 0.29
C ALA A 43 -49.06 -28.12 1.06
N LEU A 44 -48.56 -28.95 1.99
CA LEU A 44 -49.40 -29.82 2.82
C LEU A 44 -50.30 -29.05 3.80
N LEU A 45 -49.82 -27.93 4.34
CA LEU A 45 -50.62 -27.09 5.23
C LEU A 45 -51.78 -26.42 4.49
N HIS A 46 -51.57 -25.99 3.24
CA HIS A 46 -52.57 -25.27 2.45
C HIS A 46 -53.37 -26.14 1.45
N ARG A 47 -53.02 -27.42 1.22
CA ARG A 47 -53.60 -28.30 0.17
C ARG A 47 -55.13 -28.44 0.19
N ASN A 48 -55.78 -28.12 1.31
CA ASN A 48 -57.18 -28.44 1.54
C ASN A 48 -57.97 -27.38 2.35
N GLU A 49 -57.50 -26.14 2.49
CA GLU A 49 -58.18 -25.12 3.31
C GLU A 49 -59.66 -24.85 2.91
N GLN A 50 -60.03 -25.12 1.65
CA GLN A 50 -61.39 -24.94 1.12
C GLN A 50 -62.20 -26.26 1.05
N SER A 51 -61.60 -27.40 1.36
CA SER A 51 -62.23 -28.73 1.33
C SER A 51 -62.96 -29.01 2.66
N LYS A 52 -64.23 -29.42 2.59
CA LYS A 52 -65.03 -29.77 3.79
C LYS A 52 -64.67 -31.14 4.40
N ASP A 53 -63.77 -31.90 3.78
CA ASP A 53 -63.33 -33.21 4.25
C ASP A 53 -62.33 -33.11 5.41
N LYS A 54 -62.86 -33.05 6.65
CA LYS A 54 -62.06 -33.00 7.89
C LYS A 54 -61.03 -34.13 8.03
N SER A 55 -61.32 -35.30 7.45
CA SER A 55 -60.42 -36.47 7.50
C SER A 55 -59.13 -36.24 6.70
N LYS A 56 -59.23 -35.65 5.50
CA LYS A 56 -58.08 -35.39 4.63
C LYS A 56 -57.20 -34.27 5.17
N LEU A 57 -57.84 -33.21 5.69
CA LEU A 57 -57.15 -32.12 6.40
C LEU A 57 -56.31 -32.61 7.59
N SER A 58 -56.84 -33.55 8.38
CA SER A 58 -56.10 -34.13 9.50
C SER A 58 -54.91 -34.98 9.05
N GLN A 59 -55.04 -35.67 7.92
CA GLN A 59 -53.98 -36.51 7.35
C GLN A 59 -52.83 -35.66 6.80
N ASP A 60 -53.14 -34.57 6.09
CA ASP A 60 -52.15 -33.65 5.53
C ASP A 60 -51.39 -32.91 6.65
N ARG A 61 -52.09 -32.44 7.69
CA ARG A 61 -51.44 -31.84 8.86
C ARG A 61 -50.55 -32.83 9.60
N ALA A 62 -50.97 -34.10 9.73
CA ALA A 62 -50.13 -35.12 10.33
C ALA A 62 -48.87 -35.42 9.49
N ALA A 63 -48.99 -35.39 8.16
CA ALA A 63 -47.86 -35.52 7.24
C ALA A 63 -46.90 -34.31 7.36
N ALA A 64 -47.43 -33.08 7.39
CA ALA A 64 -46.65 -31.86 7.60
C ALA A 64 -45.88 -31.91 8.95
N THR A 65 -46.54 -32.28 10.04
CA THR A 65 -45.90 -32.47 11.35
C THR A 65 -44.79 -33.53 11.29
N ARG A 66 -44.99 -34.63 10.56
CA ARG A 66 -43.96 -35.68 10.38
C ARG A 66 -42.73 -35.12 9.67
N VAL A 67 -42.91 -34.33 8.62
CA VAL A 67 -41.81 -33.68 7.90
C VAL A 67 -41.10 -32.65 8.77
N ILE A 68 -41.83 -31.80 9.49
CA ILE A 68 -41.22 -30.79 10.40
C ILE A 68 -40.37 -31.48 11.47
N LYS A 69 -40.89 -32.53 12.12
CA LYS A 69 -40.12 -33.30 13.12
C LYS A 69 -38.85 -33.91 12.51
N HIS A 70 -38.96 -34.43 11.29
CA HIS A 70 -37.81 -34.96 10.56
C HIS A 70 -36.77 -33.87 10.26
N LEU A 71 -37.20 -32.70 9.80
CA LEU A 71 -36.34 -31.54 9.56
C LEU A 71 -35.62 -31.05 10.83
N ILE A 72 -36.31 -31.02 11.97
CA ILE A 72 -35.74 -30.67 13.28
C ILE A 72 -34.64 -31.67 13.67
N MET A 73 -34.77 -32.96 13.32
CA MET A 73 -33.70 -33.94 13.57
C MET A 73 -32.48 -33.76 12.65
N LEU A 74 -32.68 -33.19 11.45
CA LEU A 74 -31.62 -33.09 10.43
C LEU A 74 -30.84 -31.77 10.45
N SER A 75 -31.40 -30.74 11.08
CA SER A 75 -30.92 -29.36 11.02
C SER A 75 -31.05 -28.63 12.36
N ASP A 76 -30.27 -27.57 12.52
CA ASP A 76 -30.38 -26.66 13.65
C ASP A 76 -31.75 -25.97 13.70
N VAL A 77 -32.33 -25.84 14.89
CA VAL A 77 -33.69 -25.32 15.10
C VAL A 77 -33.79 -23.83 14.74
N ASP A 78 -32.78 -23.03 15.08
CA ASP A 78 -32.78 -21.60 14.76
C ASP A 78 -32.64 -21.39 13.26
N ARG A 79 -31.79 -22.17 12.60
CA ARG A 79 -31.68 -22.18 11.14
C ARG A 79 -33.00 -22.58 10.48
N LEU A 80 -33.63 -23.68 10.91
CA LEU A 80 -34.90 -24.14 10.34
C LEU A 80 -36.02 -23.09 10.51
N TYR A 81 -36.10 -22.45 11.68
CA TYR A 81 -37.07 -21.39 11.95
C TYR A 81 -36.83 -20.13 11.09
N SER A 82 -35.57 -19.69 10.96
CA SER A 82 -35.22 -18.55 10.10
C SER A 82 -35.48 -18.80 8.62
N GLU A 83 -35.27 -20.03 8.13
CA GLU A 83 -35.62 -20.40 6.76
C GLU A 83 -37.14 -20.48 6.55
N ALA A 84 -37.90 -20.97 7.54
CA ALA A 84 -39.36 -20.95 7.51
C ALA A 84 -39.91 -19.52 7.45
N LEU A 85 -39.34 -18.60 8.24
CA LEU A 85 -39.68 -17.17 8.16
C LEU A 85 -39.44 -16.62 6.74
N GLY A 86 -38.35 -17.06 6.10
CA GLY A 86 -37.97 -16.69 4.74
C GLY A 86 -38.94 -17.10 3.63
N LEU A 87 -39.93 -17.95 3.91
CA LEU A 87 -41.02 -18.30 2.99
C LEU A 87 -42.26 -17.42 3.16
N TYR A 88 -42.23 -16.48 4.10
CA TYR A 88 -43.29 -15.49 4.36
C TYR A 88 -44.67 -16.06 4.75
N ASP A 89 -44.73 -17.35 5.10
CA ASP A 89 -45.94 -18.03 5.56
C ASP A 89 -45.95 -18.15 7.09
N LEU A 90 -46.80 -17.36 7.73
CA LEU A 90 -46.91 -17.31 9.18
C LEU A 90 -47.49 -18.60 9.79
N GLU A 91 -48.30 -19.38 9.06
CA GLU A 91 -48.83 -20.65 9.57
C GLU A 91 -47.73 -21.71 9.60
N LEU A 92 -46.94 -21.82 8.52
CA LEU A 92 -45.74 -22.64 8.49
C LEU A 92 -44.78 -22.29 9.63
N VAL A 93 -44.49 -21.00 9.83
CA VAL A 93 -43.58 -20.55 10.89
C VAL A 93 -44.10 -20.93 12.28
N ARG A 94 -45.40 -20.76 12.54
CA ARG A 94 -46.02 -21.19 13.81
C ARG A 94 -45.93 -22.70 13.99
N ALA A 95 -46.14 -23.48 12.94
CA ALA A 95 -46.05 -24.94 12.99
C ALA A 95 -44.62 -25.39 13.31
N VAL A 96 -43.61 -24.81 12.64
CA VAL A 96 -42.19 -25.10 12.90
C VAL A 96 -41.81 -24.73 14.32
N ALA A 97 -42.13 -23.52 14.79
CA ALA A 97 -41.80 -23.04 16.14
C ALA A 97 -42.44 -23.90 17.25
N THR A 98 -43.69 -24.29 17.07
CA THR A 98 -44.43 -25.13 18.03
C THR A 98 -43.78 -26.52 18.14
N HIS A 99 -43.45 -27.14 17.00
CA HIS A 99 -42.85 -28.47 16.98
C HIS A 99 -41.37 -28.47 17.39
N SER A 100 -40.67 -27.35 17.24
CA SER A 100 -39.29 -27.18 17.67
C SER A 100 -39.13 -26.75 19.13
N GLN A 101 -40.23 -26.63 19.88
CA GLN A 101 -40.24 -26.24 21.30
C GLN A 101 -39.60 -24.87 21.58
N ARG A 102 -39.69 -23.92 20.64
CA ARG A 102 -39.25 -22.53 20.85
C ARG A 102 -40.18 -21.84 21.86
N ASP A 103 -39.66 -20.95 22.71
CA ASP A 103 -40.50 -20.22 23.67
C ASP A 103 -41.52 -19.34 22.92
N PRO A 104 -42.84 -19.51 23.13
CA PRO A 104 -43.87 -18.67 22.54
C PRO A 104 -43.66 -17.17 22.80
N LYS A 105 -43.05 -16.80 23.93
CA LYS A 105 -42.75 -15.40 24.24
C LYS A 105 -41.74 -14.77 23.28
N ASP A 106 -40.91 -15.59 22.63
CA ASP A 106 -39.86 -15.11 21.72
C ASP A 106 -40.39 -14.87 20.31
N TYR A 107 -41.33 -15.70 19.82
CA TYR A 107 -41.79 -15.62 18.43
C TYR A 107 -43.21 -15.06 18.25
N VAL A 108 -44.14 -15.33 19.17
CA VAL A 108 -45.55 -14.91 19.02
C VAL A 108 -45.70 -13.39 18.89
N PRO A 109 -45.05 -12.56 19.73
CA PRO A 109 -45.17 -11.09 19.61
C PRO A 109 -44.68 -10.55 18.26
N PHE A 110 -43.67 -11.20 17.66
CA PHE A 110 -43.17 -10.83 16.35
C PHE A 110 -44.15 -11.23 15.24
N LEU A 111 -44.64 -12.48 15.26
CA LEU A 111 -45.60 -12.95 14.24
C LEU A 111 -46.92 -12.19 14.29
N ASP A 112 -47.40 -11.83 15.48
CA ASP A 112 -48.63 -11.06 15.63
C ASP A 112 -48.46 -9.63 15.11
N ARG A 113 -47.29 -9.02 15.32
CA ARG A 113 -46.95 -7.71 14.73
C ARG A 113 -46.92 -7.78 13.20
N VAL A 114 -46.28 -8.80 12.63
CA VAL A 114 -46.23 -8.98 11.18
C VAL A 114 -47.62 -9.24 10.61
N ALA A 115 -48.47 -10.02 11.30
CA ALA A 115 -49.83 -10.30 10.86
C ALA A 115 -50.74 -9.06 10.84
N GLN A 116 -50.44 -8.02 11.64
CA GLN A 116 -51.18 -6.76 11.67
C GLN A 116 -50.86 -5.84 10.49
N LEU A 117 -49.77 -6.06 9.75
CA LEU A 117 -49.41 -5.24 8.60
C LEU A 117 -50.29 -5.62 7.39
N GLU A 118 -51.09 -4.67 6.91
CA GLU A 118 -52.05 -4.91 5.82
C GLU A 118 -51.36 -5.20 4.48
N HIS A 119 -50.26 -4.49 4.18
CA HIS A 119 -49.56 -4.64 2.90
C HIS A 119 -48.58 -5.82 2.92
N GLU A 120 -48.59 -6.62 1.86
CA GLU A 120 -47.73 -7.81 1.75
C GLU A 120 -46.24 -7.45 1.74
N ASN A 121 -45.83 -6.46 0.95
CA ASN A 121 -44.42 -6.02 0.90
C ASN A 121 -43.91 -5.47 2.24
N TRP A 122 -44.78 -4.85 3.07
CA TRP A 122 -44.41 -4.44 4.43
C TRP A 122 -44.14 -5.66 5.32
N ARG A 123 -44.97 -6.70 5.24
CA ARG A 123 -44.74 -7.96 5.96
C ARG A 123 -43.42 -8.60 5.58
N ARG A 124 -43.16 -8.73 4.27
CA ARG A 124 -41.93 -9.35 3.75
C ARG A 124 -40.68 -8.54 4.11
N TYR A 125 -40.75 -7.20 4.03
CA TYR A 125 -39.69 -6.31 4.48
C TYR A 125 -39.37 -6.50 5.97
N THR A 126 -40.38 -6.47 6.85
CA THR A 126 -40.18 -6.64 8.30
C THR A 126 -39.59 -8.01 8.64
N ILE A 127 -39.99 -9.06 7.92
CA ILE A 127 -39.41 -10.40 8.08
C ILE A 127 -37.94 -10.42 7.61
N ASP A 128 -37.64 -9.95 6.41
CA ASP A 128 -36.28 -9.99 5.87
C ASP A 128 -35.32 -9.08 6.65
N GLU A 129 -35.80 -7.95 7.17
CA GLU A 129 -35.03 -7.10 8.08
C GLU A 129 -34.70 -7.83 9.39
N HIS A 130 -35.69 -8.50 10.00
CA HIS A 130 -35.49 -9.32 11.19
C HIS A 130 -34.48 -10.47 10.95
N LEU A 131 -34.47 -11.04 9.73
CA LEU A 131 -33.54 -12.08 9.33
C LEU A 131 -32.15 -11.57 8.92
N GLY A 132 -31.93 -10.25 8.85
CA GLY A 132 -30.69 -9.66 8.33
C GLY A 132 -30.49 -9.85 6.82
N ARG A 133 -31.54 -10.21 6.07
CA ARG A 133 -31.52 -10.43 4.62
C ARG A 133 -31.71 -9.11 3.88
N HIS A 134 -30.76 -8.19 4.04
CA HIS A 134 -30.87 -6.81 3.56
C HIS A 134 -31.15 -6.70 2.05
N THR A 135 -30.58 -7.60 1.24
CA THR A 135 -30.79 -7.65 -0.22
C THR A 135 -32.27 -7.81 -0.58
N ARG A 136 -32.95 -8.81 0.02
CA ARG A 136 -34.38 -9.06 -0.17
C ARG A 136 -35.24 -7.97 0.45
N ALA A 137 -34.88 -7.50 1.65
CA ALA A 137 -35.57 -6.38 2.30
C ALA A 137 -35.60 -5.13 1.39
N LEU A 138 -34.50 -4.83 0.70
CA LEU A 138 -34.43 -3.73 -0.27
C LEU A 138 -35.35 -3.95 -1.48
N THR A 139 -35.50 -5.18 -1.97
CA THR A 139 -36.44 -5.50 -3.06
C THR A 139 -37.90 -5.28 -2.67
N HIS A 140 -38.27 -5.55 -1.42
CA HIS A 140 -39.63 -5.29 -0.94
C HIS A 140 -39.88 -3.79 -0.72
N LEU A 141 -38.87 -3.05 -0.24
CA LEU A 141 -38.96 -1.59 -0.15
C LEU A 141 -39.08 -0.94 -1.53
N SER A 142 -38.37 -1.42 -2.55
CA SER A 142 -38.49 -0.86 -3.90
C SER A 142 -39.90 -1.10 -4.47
N ALA A 143 -40.51 -2.25 -4.21
CA ALA A 143 -41.91 -2.51 -4.56
C ALA A 143 -42.86 -1.54 -3.83
N LEU A 144 -42.69 -1.33 -2.51
CA LEU A 144 -43.48 -0.36 -1.74
C LEU A 144 -43.38 1.08 -2.28
N ILE A 145 -42.18 1.50 -2.70
CA ILE A 145 -41.97 2.84 -3.29
C ILE A 145 -42.73 2.98 -4.62
N ASN A 146 -42.78 1.91 -5.41
CA ASN A 146 -43.47 1.91 -6.70
C ASN A 146 -45.00 1.81 -6.57
N ASP A 147 -45.49 1.12 -5.54
CA ASP A 147 -46.92 0.90 -5.29
C ASP A 147 -47.61 2.11 -4.63
N SER A 148 -46.88 2.92 -3.87
CA SER A 148 -47.46 4.14 -3.26
C SER A 148 -47.71 5.21 -4.33
N ASP A 149 -48.76 6.02 -4.16
CA ASP A 149 -49.02 7.23 -4.96
C ASP A 149 -48.74 8.52 -4.18
N ASP A 150 -48.52 8.43 -2.85
CA ASP A 150 -48.24 9.57 -1.99
C ASP A 150 -46.73 9.88 -1.97
N ASP A 151 -46.37 11.08 -2.45
CA ASP A 151 -44.98 11.56 -2.46
C ASP A 151 -44.36 11.63 -1.06
N SER A 152 -45.16 11.92 -0.02
CA SER A 152 -44.69 11.99 1.37
C SER A 152 -44.27 10.61 1.88
N GLU A 153 -45.06 9.58 1.57
CA GLU A 153 -44.73 8.20 1.93
C GLU A 153 -43.54 7.68 1.12
N LYS A 154 -43.49 7.98 -0.19
CA LYS A 154 -42.32 7.65 -1.03
C LYS A 154 -41.03 8.22 -0.48
N SER A 155 -41.04 9.47 0.01
CA SER A 155 -39.86 10.08 0.60
C SER A 155 -39.38 9.30 1.83
N LYS A 156 -40.29 8.94 2.75
CA LYS A 156 -39.94 8.15 3.95
C LYS A 156 -39.38 6.77 3.58
N LEU A 157 -40.01 6.10 2.62
CA LEU A 157 -39.55 4.79 2.14
C LEU A 157 -38.17 4.87 1.48
N ARG A 158 -37.88 5.97 0.77
CA ARG A 158 -36.56 6.24 0.20
C ARG A 158 -35.51 6.45 1.27
N ASP A 159 -35.80 7.22 2.30
CA ASP A 159 -34.88 7.42 3.43
C ASP A 159 -34.55 6.08 4.10
N MET A 160 -35.57 5.25 4.36
CA MET A 160 -35.39 3.88 4.87
C MET A 160 -34.54 3.01 3.93
N ALA A 161 -34.74 3.14 2.61
CA ALA A 161 -33.95 2.41 1.63
C ALA A 161 -32.48 2.87 1.61
N LEU A 162 -32.19 4.16 1.75
CA LEU A 162 -30.81 4.67 1.86
C LEU A 162 -30.09 4.11 3.08
N GLU A 163 -30.75 4.14 4.24
CA GLU A 163 -30.20 3.58 5.49
C GLU A 163 -29.90 2.08 5.33
N LEU A 164 -30.81 1.34 4.70
CA LEU A 164 -30.61 -0.09 4.45
C LEU A 164 -29.48 -0.37 3.46
N ILE A 165 -29.37 0.46 2.40
CA ILE A 165 -28.29 0.36 1.40
C ILE A 165 -26.93 0.61 2.05
N GLU A 166 -26.81 1.65 2.87
CA GLU A 166 -25.56 1.97 3.57
C GLU A 166 -25.19 0.88 4.58
N ARG A 167 -26.15 0.44 5.41
CA ARG A 167 -25.93 -0.62 6.41
C ARG A 167 -25.54 -1.97 5.79
N GLY A 168 -26.13 -2.31 4.64
CA GLY A 168 -25.90 -3.58 3.95
C GLY A 168 -24.85 -3.53 2.84
N GLU A 169 -24.21 -2.38 2.60
CA GLU A 169 -23.30 -2.12 1.46
C GLU A 169 -23.92 -2.49 0.09
N LEU A 170 -25.24 -2.28 -0.06
CA LEU A 170 -26.04 -2.77 -1.21
C LEU A 170 -26.11 -1.79 -2.38
N TYR A 171 -25.04 -1.04 -2.62
CA TYR A 171 -25.06 0.07 -3.57
C TYR A 171 -25.38 -0.37 -5.01
N ASP A 172 -24.78 -1.46 -5.46
CA ASP A 172 -25.02 -1.99 -6.82
C ASP A 172 -26.45 -2.49 -6.99
N GLN A 173 -26.96 -3.24 -6.01
CA GLN A 173 -28.34 -3.71 -6.01
C GLN A 173 -29.34 -2.55 -5.97
N GLY A 174 -29.05 -1.51 -5.18
CA GLY A 174 -29.86 -0.28 -5.19
C GLY A 174 -29.89 0.38 -6.57
N LEU A 175 -28.74 0.48 -7.25
CA LEU A 175 -28.67 1.06 -8.60
C LEU A 175 -29.35 0.20 -9.67
N GLU A 176 -29.40 -1.12 -9.49
CA GLU A 176 -30.15 -2.06 -10.34
C GLU A 176 -31.66 -1.92 -10.15
N LEU A 177 -32.12 -1.83 -8.89
CA LEU A 177 -33.55 -1.70 -8.55
C LEU A 177 -34.13 -0.34 -8.94
N PHE A 178 -33.31 0.71 -8.94
CA PHE A 178 -33.73 2.07 -9.30
C PHE A 178 -32.99 2.56 -10.54
N PRO A 179 -33.21 1.97 -11.73
CA PRO A 179 -32.39 2.21 -12.92
C PRO A 179 -32.45 3.66 -13.42
N PHE A 180 -31.45 4.06 -14.22
CA PHE A 180 -31.49 5.34 -14.91
C PHE A 180 -32.61 5.31 -15.93
N ALA A 181 -33.58 6.21 -15.78
CA ALA A 181 -34.64 6.36 -16.75
C ALA A 181 -34.28 7.48 -17.73
N ASP A 182 -34.30 7.16 -19.02
CA ASP A 182 -34.08 8.14 -20.08
C ASP A 182 -35.07 9.31 -19.96
N ALA A 183 -34.62 10.52 -20.29
CA ALA A 183 -35.39 11.76 -20.27
C ALA A 183 -36.72 11.74 -21.07
N LYS A 184 -36.97 10.67 -21.85
CA LYS A 184 -38.19 10.43 -22.62
C LYS A 184 -39.27 9.65 -21.84
N ARG A 185 -38.93 8.98 -20.72
CA ARG A 185 -39.91 8.42 -19.78
C ARG A 185 -40.23 9.46 -18.72
N SER A 186 -41.51 9.58 -18.37
CA SER A 186 -42.04 10.39 -17.27
C SER A 186 -41.48 9.94 -15.91
N THR A 187 -40.21 10.24 -15.66
CA THR A 187 -39.53 9.92 -14.41
C THR A 187 -39.52 11.18 -13.56
N SER A 188 -40.03 11.07 -12.33
CA SER A 188 -40.13 12.20 -11.42
C SER A 188 -38.74 12.73 -11.10
N GLU A 189 -38.63 14.04 -10.92
CA GLU A 189 -37.38 14.67 -10.44
C GLU A 189 -36.91 14.06 -9.12
N ASN A 190 -37.85 13.64 -8.28
CA ASN A 190 -37.57 12.99 -7.02
C ASN A 190 -36.86 11.63 -7.21
N ASP A 191 -37.18 10.87 -8.27
CA ASP A 191 -36.53 9.57 -8.54
C ASP A 191 -35.09 9.76 -8.98
N ARG A 192 -34.84 10.81 -9.78
CA ARG A 192 -33.49 11.20 -10.19
C ARG A 192 -32.67 11.66 -8.97
N ALA A 193 -33.28 12.45 -8.09
CA ALA A 193 -32.64 12.90 -6.85
C ALA A 193 -32.29 11.73 -5.93
N PHE A 194 -33.20 10.76 -5.79
CA PHE A 194 -32.97 9.55 -5.01
C PHE A 194 -31.84 8.68 -5.57
N ARG A 195 -31.85 8.40 -6.89
CA ARG A 195 -30.74 7.68 -7.54
C ARG A 195 -29.41 8.42 -7.37
N ARG A 196 -29.42 9.75 -7.46
CA ARG A 196 -28.23 10.58 -7.20
C ARG A 196 -27.70 10.36 -5.79
N GLN A 197 -28.56 10.28 -4.77
CA GLN A 197 -28.14 10.00 -3.39
C GLN A 197 -27.47 8.63 -3.26
N ILE A 198 -28.00 7.58 -3.90
CA ILE A 198 -27.37 6.24 -3.93
C ILE A 198 -25.97 6.31 -4.55
N LEU A 199 -25.81 7.03 -5.67
CA LEU A 199 -24.52 7.23 -6.32
C LEU A 199 -23.52 7.98 -5.42
N LEU A 200 -23.97 8.98 -4.67
CA LEU A 200 -23.15 9.71 -3.72
C LEU A 200 -22.67 8.81 -2.57
N LEU A 201 -23.57 8.02 -1.96
CA LEU A 201 -23.21 7.07 -0.90
C LEU A 201 -22.20 6.02 -1.39
N LYS A 202 -22.41 5.49 -2.60
CA LYS A 202 -21.44 4.57 -3.23
C LYS A 202 -20.10 5.24 -3.47
N GLY A 203 -20.10 6.51 -3.90
CA GLY A 203 -18.90 7.31 -4.06
C GLY A 203 -18.14 7.47 -2.74
N ASP A 204 -18.85 7.86 -1.67
CA ASP A 204 -18.27 8.06 -0.33
C ASP A 204 -17.69 6.74 0.22
N PHE A 205 -18.37 5.61 -0.01
CA PHE A 205 -17.87 4.26 0.32
C PHE A 205 -16.58 3.90 -0.43
N LEU A 206 -16.52 4.16 -1.75
CA LEU A 206 -15.31 3.89 -2.54
C LEU A 206 -14.15 4.82 -2.19
N GLU A 207 -14.44 6.08 -1.82
CA GLU A 207 -13.45 7.03 -1.34
C GLU A 207 -12.83 6.58 0.00
N ALA A 208 -13.65 6.09 0.93
CA ALA A 208 -13.18 5.47 2.17
C ALA A 208 -12.30 4.23 1.91
N ALA A 209 -12.63 3.45 0.87
CA ALA A 209 -11.82 2.32 0.40
C ALA A 209 -10.59 2.72 -0.44
N LYS A 210 -10.28 4.02 -0.57
CA LYS A 210 -9.17 4.58 -1.37
C LYS A 210 -9.25 4.29 -2.88
N LYS A 211 -10.42 3.91 -3.39
CA LYS A 211 -10.68 3.72 -4.83
C LYS A 211 -11.13 5.04 -5.46
N TYR A 212 -10.24 6.04 -5.39
CA TYR A 212 -10.56 7.44 -5.72
C TYR A 212 -11.03 7.65 -7.16
N GLU A 213 -10.45 6.94 -8.12
CA GLU A 213 -10.85 7.06 -9.52
C GLU A 213 -12.30 6.61 -9.75
N ALA A 214 -12.67 5.45 -9.22
CA ALA A 214 -14.03 4.93 -9.34
C ALA A 214 -15.04 5.83 -8.62
N ALA A 215 -14.69 6.34 -7.43
CA ALA A 215 -15.48 7.33 -6.71
C ALA A 215 -15.71 8.61 -7.53
N ALA A 216 -14.66 9.11 -8.19
CA ALA A 216 -14.74 10.31 -9.02
C ALA A 216 -15.76 10.19 -10.16
N TYR A 217 -15.77 9.05 -10.87
CA TYR A 217 -16.76 8.79 -11.92
C TYR A 217 -18.18 8.66 -11.38
N LEU A 218 -18.36 8.10 -10.18
CA LEU A 218 -19.68 8.05 -9.53
C LEU A 218 -20.17 9.45 -9.16
N TYR A 219 -19.33 10.28 -8.54
CA TYR A 219 -19.67 11.67 -8.24
C TYR A 219 -19.99 12.47 -9.51
N LEU A 220 -19.25 12.23 -10.59
CA LEU A 220 -19.51 12.83 -11.90
C LEU A 220 -20.89 12.42 -12.43
N SER A 221 -21.24 11.13 -12.32
CA SER A 221 -22.57 10.63 -12.70
C SER A 221 -23.69 11.18 -11.81
N ALA A 222 -23.39 11.48 -10.55
CA ALA A 222 -24.25 12.17 -9.60
C ALA A 222 -24.27 13.70 -9.81
N SER A 223 -23.61 14.22 -10.85
CA SER A 223 -23.48 15.67 -11.13
C SER A 223 -22.85 16.49 -9.99
N ASP A 224 -22.18 15.86 -9.02
CA ASP A 224 -21.43 16.54 -7.96
C ASP A 224 -20.00 16.79 -8.45
N GLN A 225 -19.80 17.97 -9.05
CA GLN A 225 -18.54 18.35 -9.68
C GLN A 225 -17.41 18.51 -8.65
N GLU A 226 -17.72 19.03 -7.47
CA GLU A 226 -16.71 19.32 -6.45
C GLU A 226 -16.17 18.04 -5.81
N LYS A 227 -17.05 17.10 -5.45
CA LYS A 227 -16.63 15.78 -4.98
C LYS A 227 -15.86 15.02 -6.06
N ALA A 228 -16.36 15.03 -7.31
CA ALA A 228 -15.68 14.38 -8.44
C ALA A 228 -14.27 14.91 -8.65
N ARG A 229 -14.12 16.24 -8.63
CA ARG A 229 -12.83 16.92 -8.80
C ARG A 229 -11.84 16.55 -7.69
N ARG A 230 -12.26 16.60 -6.42
CA ARG A 230 -11.42 16.20 -5.28
C ARG A 230 -10.97 14.74 -5.38
N ALA A 231 -11.90 13.86 -5.77
CA ALA A 231 -11.58 12.44 -5.96
C ALA A 231 -10.62 12.22 -7.16
N PHE A 232 -10.75 12.96 -8.26
CA PHE A 232 -9.78 12.90 -9.36
C PHE A 232 -8.38 13.36 -8.93
N LEU A 233 -8.28 14.42 -8.12
CA LEU A 233 -6.99 14.86 -7.57
C LEU A 233 -6.38 13.83 -6.62
N ALA A 234 -7.20 13.17 -5.79
CA ALA A 234 -6.75 12.06 -4.95
C ALA A 234 -6.28 10.85 -5.77
N ALA A 235 -6.86 10.63 -6.97
CA ALA A 235 -6.46 9.62 -7.93
C ALA A 235 -5.27 10.03 -8.84
N ASN A 236 -4.64 11.19 -8.61
CA ASN A 236 -3.59 11.79 -9.46
C ASN A 236 -4.01 12.00 -10.92
N LYS A 237 -5.30 12.22 -11.18
CA LYS A 237 -5.86 12.53 -12.51
C LYS A 237 -6.11 14.03 -12.68
N TRP A 238 -5.03 14.81 -12.65
CA TRP A 238 -5.10 16.27 -12.72
C TRP A 238 -5.76 16.78 -14.01
N GLN A 239 -5.59 16.08 -15.15
CA GLN A 239 -6.23 16.48 -16.41
C GLN A 239 -7.75 16.43 -16.30
N MET A 240 -8.28 15.40 -15.63
CA MET A 240 -9.72 15.26 -15.41
C MET A 240 -10.24 16.36 -14.48
N ALA A 241 -9.50 16.67 -13.41
CA ALA A 241 -9.88 17.74 -12.48
C ALA A 241 -9.94 19.11 -13.20
N LEU A 242 -8.91 19.49 -13.95
CA LEU A 242 -8.89 20.76 -14.71
C LEU A 242 -9.92 20.78 -15.84
N ALA A 243 -10.17 19.66 -16.50
CA ALA A 243 -11.23 19.56 -17.52
C ALA A 243 -12.62 19.82 -16.91
N LEU A 244 -12.88 19.34 -15.68
CA LEU A 244 -14.13 19.64 -14.97
C LEU A 244 -14.23 21.13 -14.59
N SER A 245 -13.15 21.73 -14.10
CA SER A 245 -13.11 23.17 -13.78
C SER A 245 -13.37 24.02 -15.03
N ALA A 246 -12.73 23.70 -16.16
CA ALA A 246 -12.95 24.37 -17.43
C ALA A 246 -14.39 24.20 -17.96
N ARG A 247 -14.97 22.99 -17.82
CA ARG A 247 -16.35 22.72 -18.24
C ARG A 247 -17.38 23.57 -17.49
N ASN A 248 -17.10 23.89 -16.23
CA ASN A 248 -17.98 24.71 -15.39
C ASN A 248 -17.96 26.21 -15.75
N ARG A 249 -17.26 26.61 -16.83
CA ARG A 249 -17.12 27.99 -17.31
C ARG A 249 -16.66 28.95 -16.22
N GLN A 250 -15.68 28.53 -15.43
CA GLN A 250 -15.00 29.44 -14.50
C GLN A 250 -14.27 30.54 -15.28
N ASP A 251 -14.09 31.69 -14.63
CA ASP A 251 -13.24 32.76 -15.15
C ASP A 251 -11.81 32.27 -15.34
N ALA A 252 -11.11 32.80 -16.34
CA ALA A 252 -9.75 32.40 -16.67
C ALA A 252 -8.78 32.55 -15.48
N ASP A 253 -8.95 33.59 -14.67
CA ASP A 253 -8.13 33.83 -13.48
C ASP A 253 -8.39 32.79 -12.38
N ASN A 254 -9.65 32.35 -12.22
CA ASN A 254 -10.01 31.31 -11.26
C ASN A 254 -9.44 29.95 -11.67
N LEU A 255 -9.51 29.62 -12.97
CA LEU A 255 -8.91 28.42 -13.51
C LEU A 255 -7.38 28.42 -13.35
N ARG A 256 -6.73 29.57 -13.56
CA ARG A 256 -5.29 29.76 -13.34
C ARG A 256 -4.93 29.54 -11.87
N ASN A 257 -5.64 30.17 -10.94
CA ASN A 257 -5.40 30.00 -9.50
C ASN A 257 -5.58 28.54 -9.06
N GLU A 258 -6.57 27.86 -9.62
CA GLU A 258 -6.80 26.44 -9.36
C GLU A 258 -5.72 25.54 -9.98
N ALA A 259 -5.24 25.86 -11.18
CA ALA A 259 -4.11 25.16 -11.79
C ALA A 259 -2.85 25.28 -10.92
N TYR A 260 -2.56 26.46 -10.36
CA TYR A 260 -1.47 26.62 -9.39
C TYR A 260 -1.66 25.79 -8.13
N SER A 261 -2.86 25.74 -7.55
CA SER A 261 -3.09 24.96 -6.32
C SER A 261 -2.91 23.46 -6.59
N ILE A 262 -3.39 22.96 -7.72
CA ILE A 262 -3.20 21.57 -8.14
C ILE A 262 -1.71 21.27 -8.36
N ALA A 263 -0.98 22.16 -9.03
CA ALA A 263 0.46 22.05 -9.22
C ALA A 263 1.21 21.94 -7.86
N GLN A 264 0.87 22.81 -6.90
CA GLN A 264 1.45 22.78 -5.55
C GLN A 264 1.10 21.50 -4.79
N GLU A 265 -0.14 21.00 -4.90
CA GLU A 265 -0.55 19.74 -4.29
C GLU A 265 0.24 18.54 -4.85
N LEU A 266 0.46 18.50 -6.17
CA LEU A 266 1.27 17.46 -6.82
C LEU A 266 2.72 17.51 -6.32
N LEU A 267 3.33 18.71 -6.24
CA LEU A 267 4.68 18.88 -5.69
C LEU A 267 4.75 18.48 -4.21
N ASN A 268 3.76 18.83 -3.39
CA ASN A 268 3.73 18.45 -1.98
C ASN A 268 3.62 16.94 -1.76
N LYS A 269 2.85 16.25 -2.61
CA LYS A 269 2.78 14.78 -2.61
C LYS A 269 4.11 14.16 -3.02
N GLN A 270 4.79 14.73 -4.02
CA GLN A 270 6.11 14.28 -4.46
C GLN A 270 7.13 14.32 -3.31
N HIS A 271 7.19 15.42 -2.54
CA HIS A 271 8.12 15.49 -1.40
C HIS A 271 7.89 14.42 -0.32
N GLN A 272 6.66 13.90 -0.20
CA GLN A 272 6.33 12.86 0.77
C GLN A 272 6.67 11.45 0.26
N GLN A 273 6.66 11.24 -1.05
CA GLN A 273 7.02 9.98 -1.69
C GLN A 273 8.51 10.04 -2.04
N GLN A 274 9.35 9.29 -1.34
CA GLN A 274 10.83 9.32 -1.52
C GLN A 274 11.30 8.95 -2.93
N ASP A 275 10.40 8.47 -3.80
CA ASP A 275 10.64 8.17 -5.21
C ASP A 275 9.74 9.09 -6.04
N GLY A 276 10.21 10.33 -6.26
CA GLY A 276 9.46 11.32 -7.04
C GLY A 276 9.34 10.88 -8.48
N SER A 277 8.13 10.59 -8.95
CA SER A 277 7.92 10.24 -10.35
C SER A 277 8.25 11.44 -11.24
N ILE A 278 9.21 11.29 -12.15
CA ILE A 278 9.54 12.29 -13.18
C ILE A 278 8.28 12.72 -13.95
N GLN A 279 7.30 11.82 -14.08
CA GLN A 279 6.03 12.12 -14.74
C GLN A 279 5.21 13.20 -14.01
N ASP A 280 5.26 13.26 -12.68
CA ASP A 280 4.54 14.25 -11.90
C ASP A 280 5.18 15.64 -12.08
N ILE A 281 6.51 15.70 -12.15
CA ILE A 281 7.25 16.95 -12.42
C ILE A 281 6.91 17.47 -13.83
N LEU A 282 6.93 16.59 -14.83
CA LEU A 282 6.54 16.95 -16.20
C LEU A 282 5.07 17.39 -16.27
N ALA A 283 4.18 16.74 -15.50
CA ALA A 283 2.80 17.16 -15.39
C ALA A 283 2.66 18.55 -14.77
N VAL A 284 3.39 18.86 -13.71
CA VAL A 284 3.38 20.18 -13.07
C VAL A 284 3.92 21.26 -14.01
N ALA A 285 5.05 21.00 -14.68
CA ALA A 285 5.61 21.92 -15.66
C ALA A 285 4.60 22.20 -16.80
N ARG A 286 3.90 21.16 -17.25
CA ARG A 286 2.82 21.29 -18.24
C ARG A 286 1.66 22.14 -17.73
N ILE A 287 1.26 21.98 -16.47
CA ILE A 287 0.22 22.81 -15.85
C ILE A 287 0.65 24.28 -15.83
N TYR A 288 1.88 24.57 -15.40
CA TYR A 288 2.41 25.94 -15.36
C TYR A 288 2.42 26.60 -16.75
N VAL A 289 2.85 25.87 -17.78
CA VAL A 289 2.89 26.40 -19.15
C VAL A 289 1.49 26.56 -19.74
N GLU A 290 0.68 25.50 -19.74
CA GLU A 290 -0.59 25.47 -20.49
C GLU A 290 -1.73 26.25 -19.80
N TYR A 291 -1.76 26.28 -18.46
CA TYR A 291 -2.85 26.89 -17.69
C TYR A 291 -2.43 28.16 -16.96
N CYS A 292 -1.18 28.23 -16.47
CA CYS A 292 -0.71 29.40 -15.73
C CYS A 292 0.03 30.42 -16.58
N ASN A 293 0.44 30.06 -17.80
CA ASN A 293 1.34 30.85 -18.66
C ASN A 293 2.60 31.31 -17.91
N ASP A 294 3.12 30.44 -17.04
CA ASP A 294 4.23 30.71 -16.14
C ASP A 294 5.44 29.87 -16.54
N ILE A 295 6.16 30.38 -17.54
CA ILE A 295 7.24 29.64 -18.19
C ILE A 295 8.48 29.63 -17.30
N ASP A 296 8.72 30.71 -16.55
CA ASP A 296 9.89 30.89 -15.70
C ASP A 296 9.90 29.80 -14.59
N GLU A 297 8.78 29.65 -13.87
CA GLU A 297 8.58 28.62 -12.85
C GLU A 297 8.63 27.19 -13.43
N ALA A 298 8.09 26.98 -14.64
CA ALA A 298 8.14 25.68 -15.31
C ALA A 298 9.58 25.28 -15.67
N VAL A 299 10.36 26.20 -16.24
CA VAL A 299 11.76 25.97 -16.60
C VAL A 299 12.60 25.76 -15.34
N ALA A 300 12.43 26.61 -14.33
CA ALA A 300 13.12 26.47 -13.05
C ALA A 300 12.85 25.11 -12.41
N LEU A 301 11.60 24.64 -12.41
CA LEU A 301 11.23 23.31 -11.90
C LEU A 301 11.89 22.17 -12.69
N LEU A 302 11.96 22.28 -14.01
CA LEU A 302 12.59 21.23 -14.82
C LEU A 302 14.11 21.20 -14.62
N VAL A 303 14.74 22.37 -14.46
CA VAL A 303 16.17 22.49 -14.16
C VAL A 303 16.50 21.87 -12.80
N THR A 304 15.71 22.14 -11.74
CA THR A 304 15.95 21.56 -10.41
C THR A 304 15.83 20.04 -10.40
N HIS A 305 15.01 19.46 -11.28
CA HIS A 305 14.84 18.03 -11.45
C HIS A 305 15.62 17.43 -12.63
N GLN A 306 16.62 18.16 -13.15
CA GLN A 306 17.55 17.71 -14.20
C GLN A 306 16.86 17.25 -15.50
N GLN A 307 15.67 17.77 -15.81
CA GLN A 307 14.94 17.51 -17.06
C GLN A 307 15.38 18.50 -18.14
N TRP A 308 16.67 18.46 -18.50
CA TRP A 308 17.32 19.47 -19.33
C TRP A 308 16.71 19.64 -20.72
N THR A 309 16.45 18.51 -21.39
CA THR A 309 15.94 18.50 -22.77
C THR A 309 14.56 19.14 -22.87
N GLU A 310 13.69 18.89 -21.88
CA GLU A 310 12.36 19.49 -21.83
C GLU A 310 12.40 20.96 -21.42
N ALA A 311 13.26 21.33 -20.45
CA ALA A 311 13.48 22.72 -20.06
C ALA A 311 13.92 23.56 -21.27
N LEU A 312 14.91 23.06 -22.01
CA LEU A 312 15.43 23.69 -23.22
C LEU A 312 14.36 23.79 -24.32
N ARG A 313 13.61 22.70 -24.56
CA ARG A 313 12.51 22.69 -25.53
C ARG A 313 11.47 23.74 -25.19
N LEU A 314 11.07 23.87 -23.93
CA LEU A 314 10.06 24.85 -23.49
C LEU A 314 10.56 26.28 -23.59
N ALA A 315 11.79 26.57 -23.15
CA ALA A 315 12.37 27.89 -23.25
C ALA A 315 12.40 28.39 -24.71
N TYR A 316 12.91 27.58 -25.65
CA TYR A 316 12.92 27.93 -27.07
C TYR A 316 11.52 27.97 -27.70
N LEU A 317 10.62 27.03 -27.33
CA LEU A 317 9.24 27.02 -27.85
C LEU A 317 8.51 28.32 -27.54
N HIS A 318 8.74 28.88 -26.34
CA HIS A 318 8.14 30.13 -25.89
C HIS A 318 9.00 31.37 -26.20
N LYS A 319 10.12 31.21 -26.93
CA LYS A 319 11.03 32.30 -27.33
C LYS A 319 11.62 33.06 -26.13
N ARG A 320 11.92 32.33 -25.06
CA ARG A 320 12.55 32.81 -23.83
C ARG A 320 14.02 32.39 -23.81
N ASP A 321 14.80 32.93 -24.76
CA ASP A 321 16.24 32.65 -24.86
C ASP A 321 17.00 33.12 -23.61
N ASP A 322 16.45 34.13 -22.91
CA ASP A 322 16.99 34.64 -21.66
C ASP A 322 17.03 33.59 -20.54
N LEU A 323 16.01 32.72 -20.44
CA LEU A 323 15.99 31.62 -19.48
C LEU A 323 17.00 30.51 -19.80
N VAL A 324 17.34 30.35 -21.09
CA VAL A 324 18.33 29.37 -21.50
C VAL A 324 19.69 29.76 -20.94
N GLU A 325 20.09 31.02 -21.12
CA GLU A 325 21.36 31.53 -20.60
C GLU A 325 21.35 31.67 -19.08
N SER A 326 20.24 32.14 -18.48
CA SER A 326 20.20 32.45 -17.03
C SER A 326 20.04 31.21 -16.15
N ASP A 327 19.23 30.24 -16.57
CA ASP A 327 18.77 29.14 -15.71
C ASP A 327 19.21 27.77 -16.23
N VAL A 328 19.00 27.48 -17.52
CA VAL A 328 19.28 26.14 -18.08
C VAL A 328 20.78 25.91 -18.19
N GLU A 329 21.51 26.80 -18.87
CA GLU A 329 22.95 26.67 -19.08
C GLU A 329 23.71 26.75 -17.75
N THR A 330 23.38 27.72 -16.89
CA THR A 330 23.98 27.84 -15.55
C THR A 330 23.68 26.62 -14.69
N GLY A 331 22.47 26.08 -14.76
CA GLY A 331 22.06 24.87 -14.05
C GLY A 331 22.83 23.62 -14.51
N VAL A 332 23.03 23.46 -15.83
CA VAL A 332 23.84 22.36 -16.40
C VAL A 332 25.30 22.48 -15.95
N LEU A 333 25.88 23.68 -15.98
CA LEU A 333 27.25 23.93 -15.55
C LEU A 333 27.43 23.63 -14.05
N GLN A 334 26.52 24.12 -13.21
CA GLN A 334 26.55 23.87 -11.78
C GLN A 334 26.40 22.38 -11.47
N CYS A 335 25.47 21.69 -12.13
CA CYS A 335 25.27 20.25 -11.96
C CYS A 335 26.50 19.46 -12.43
N CYS A 336 27.15 19.87 -13.52
CA CYS A 336 28.41 19.28 -13.98
C CYS A 336 29.50 19.40 -12.90
N ASP A 337 29.69 20.59 -12.31
CA ASP A 337 30.66 20.80 -11.24
C ASP A 337 30.33 19.95 -10.00
N ASP A 338 29.05 19.88 -9.60
CA ASP A 338 28.59 19.07 -8.47
C ASP A 338 28.85 17.56 -8.69
N VAL A 339 28.57 17.06 -9.90
CA VAL A 339 28.82 15.65 -10.27
C VAL A 339 30.32 15.37 -10.34
N LEU A 340 31.14 16.28 -10.87
CA LEU A 340 32.60 16.14 -10.86
C LEU A 340 33.14 16.02 -9.43
N ASP A 341 32.70 16.89 -8.53
CA ASP A 341 33.07 16.85 -7.11
C ASP A 341 32.59 15.56 -6.43
N GLU A 342 31.41 15.05 -6.82
CA GLU A 342 30.89 13.79 -6.31
C GLU A 342 31.70 12.59 -6.80
N LEU A 343 32.06 12.54 -8.08
CA LEU A 343 32.91 11.51 -8.64
C LEU A 343 34.28 11.49 -7.95
N GLU A 344 34.91 12.64 -7.75
CA GLU A 344 36.20 12.73 -7.05
C GLU A 344 36.08 12.24 -5.59
N ARG A 345 35.02 12.61 -4.88
CA ARG A 345 34.74 12.13 -3.51
C ARG A 345 34.50 10.63 -3.47
N LYS A 346 33.72 10.08 -4.41
CA LYS A 346 33.42 8.64 -4.52
C LYS A 346 34.69 7.85 -4.84
N GLU A 347 35.51 8.32 -5.77
CA GLU A 347 36.78 7.69 -6.12
C GLU A 347 37.75 7.66 -4.93
N LYS A 348 37.98 8.79 -4.26
CA LYS A 348 38.84 8.85 -3.07
C LYS A 348 38.35 7.92 -1.97
N SER A 349 37.04 7.88 -1.75
CA SER A 349 36.41 6.99 -0.75
C SER A 349 36.56 5.52 -1.14
N TYR A 350 36.37 5.19 -2.42
CA TYR A 350 36.54 3.84 -2.95
C TYR A 350 37.98 3.34 -2.72
N VAL A 351 38.98 4.15 -3.08
CA VAL A 351 40.40 3.82 -2.86
C VAL A 351 40.72 3.65 -1.37
N LYS A 352 40.16 4.49 -0.50
CA LYS A 352 40.33 4.38 0.95
C LYS A 352 39.72 3.08 1.50
N HIS A 353 38.50 2.74 1.10
CA HIS A 353 37.85 1.50 1.53
C HIS A 353 38.56 0.27 0.97
N TRP A 354 39.07 0.34 -0.26
CA TRP A 354 39.83 -0.75 -0.87
C TRP A 354 41.19 -0.96 -0.19
N THR A 355 41.93 0.11 0.14
CA THR A 355 43.17 -0.01 0.92
C THR A 355 42.89 -0.53 2.34
N ARG A 356 41.78 -0.12 2.96
CA ARG A 356 41.37 -0.69 4.26
C ARG A 356 41.01 -2.18 4.15
N LEU A 357 40.25 -2.59 3.14
CA LEU A 357 39.88 -3.99 2.95
C LEU A 357 41.11 -4.88 2.68
N SER A 358 42.01 -4.42 1.83
CA SER A 358 43.28 -5.13 1.55
C SER A 358 44.16 -5.25 2.80
N THR A 359 44.27 -4.19 3.61
CA THR A 359 45.02 -4.26 4.89
C THR A 359 44.38 -5.22 5.89
N ILE A 360 43.05 -5.21 6.06
CA ILE A 360 42.34 -6.15 6.94
C ILE A 360 42.60 -7.60 6.51
N ARG A 361 42.54 -7.86 5.21
CA ARG A 361 42.72 -9.22 4.68
C ARG A 361 44.17 -9.70 4.74
N GLU A 362 45.14 -8.83 4.50
CA GLU A 362 46.55 -9.16 4.68
C GLU A 362 46.87 -9.38 6.17
N GLN A 363 46.29 -8.58 7.07
CA GLN A 363 46.39 -8.82 8.52
C GLN A 363 45.82 -10.19 8.87
N LYS A 364 44.62 -10.54 8.41
CA LYS A 364 44.03 -11.88 8.62
C LYS A 364 44.92 -12.99 8.06
N ARG A 365 45.52 -12.80 6.88
CA ARG A 365 46.45 -13.76 6.26
C ARG A 365 47.72 -13.96 7.10
N LEU A 366 48.34 -12.88 7.55
CA LEU A 366 49.54 -12.93 8.40
C LEU A 366 49.26 -13.57 9.76
N PHE A 367 48.12 -13.24 10.39
CA PHE A 367 47.71 -13.89 11.63
C PHE A 367 47.53 -15.41 11.47
N LYS A 368 46.91 -15.85 10.37
CA LYS A 368 46.81 -17.29 10.03
C LYS A 368 48.19 -17.93 9.84
N LEU A 369 49.12 -17.27 9.14
CA LEU A 369 50.47 -17.78 8.89
C LEU A 369 51.30 -17.93 10.17
N HIS A 370 51.09 -17.04 11.15
CA HIS A 370 51.77 -17.08 12.45
C HIS A 370 51.15 -18.06 13.47
N GLY A 371 50.17 -18.88 13.05
CA GLY A 371 49.57 -19.91 13.90
C GLY A 371 48.74 -19.35 15.07
N ILE A 372 48.33 -18.08 15.00
CA ILE A 372 47.35 -17.51 15.92
C ILE A 372 45.98 -17.94 15.39
N ASP A 373 45.48 -19.03 15.96
CA ASP A 373 44.29 -19.73 15.49
C ASP A 373 43.09 -18.78 15.30
N GLY A 374 42.45 -18.91 14.14
CA GLY A 374 41.44 -18.02 13.60
C GLY A 374 40.07 -18.16 14.25
N SER A 375 39.91 -18.95 15.32
CA SER A 375 38.64 -19.09 16.07
C SER A 375 38.12 -17.77 16.68
N ARG A 376 38.87 -16.67 16.58
CA ARG A 376 38.40 -15.31 16.90
C ARG A 376 37.55 -14.68 15.78
N TRP A 377 37.64 -15.16 14.54
CA TRP A 377 37.06 -14.53 13.34
C TRP A 377 35.97 -15.37 12.66
N ASP A 378 35.84 -16.64 13.04
CA ASP A 378 34.82 -17.55 12.54
C ASP A 378 33.85 -17.88 13.68
N TYR A 379 32.68 -17.27 13.67
CA TYR A 379 31.52 -17.76 14.41
C TYR A 379 30.40 -18.05 13.42
N GLY A 380 30.66 -18.98 12.50
CA GLY A 380 29.61 -19.80 11.90
C GLY A 380 29.21 -20.93 12.85
N ASN A 381 28.18 -20.68 13.67
CA ASN A 381 27.27 -21.66 14.26
C ASN A 381 27.86 -23.03 14.72
N GLY A 382 28.17 -23.17 16.01
CA GLY A 382 28.47 -24.48 16.61
C GLY A 382 28.57 -24.43 18.14
N ASP A 383 27.62 -25.09 18.81
CA ASP A 383 27.59 -25.37 20.25
C ASP A 383 28.93 -25.84 20.81
N THR A 384 29.40 -25.26 21.92
CA THR A 384 30.06 -26.01 23.00
C THR A 384 30.21 -25.17 24.27
N ASP A 385 29.48 -25.59 25.31
CA ASP A 385 29.71 -25.27 26.72
C ASP A 385 31.11 -25.74 27.15
N ALA A 386 32.09 -24.84 27.22
CA ALA A 386 33.32 -25.04 27.99
C ALA A 386 33.99 -23.71 28.38
N THR A 387 33.68 -23.27 29.60
CA THR A 387 34.62 -22.62 30.53
C THR A 387 35.27 -21.29 30.10
N SER A 388 34.54 -20.20 30.33
CA SER A 388 34.91 -19.14 31.30
C SER A 388 36.32 -19.25 31.90
N ILE A 389 37.28 -18.44 31.39
CA ILE A 389 38.38 -17.70 32.05
C ILE A 389 39.29 -17.16 30.93
N ARG A 390 38.91 -16.05 30.26
CA ARG A 390 39.87 -15.20 29.51
C ARG A 390 39.39 -13.79 29.14
N SER A 391 38.34 -13.26 29.79
CA SER A 391 37.79 -11.95 29.45
C SER A 391 38.59 -10.75 29.97
N GLY A 392 39.65 -10.96 30.77
CA GLY A 392 40.48 -9.86 31.32
C GLY A 392 41.63 -9.38 30.41
N ALA A 393 42.08 -10.20 29.45
CA ALA A 393 43.15 -9.82 28.52
C ALA A 393 42.63 -9.17 27.23
N SER A 394 41.31 -9.17 27.01
CA SER A 394 40.69 -8.77 25.74
C SER A 394 40.82 -7.26 25.46
N SER A 395 40.75 -6.40 26.49
CA SER A 395 40.89 -4.94 26.30
C SER A 395 42.33 -4.46 26.11
N ALA A 396 43.31 -5.18 26.67
CA ALA A 396 44.72 -4.81 26.56
C ALA A 396 45.29 -5.17 25.18
N ALA A 397 44.88 -6.31 24.61
CA ALA A 397 45.25 -6.70 23.26
C ALA A 397 44.52 -5.87 22.18
N ASP A 398 43.25 -5.52 22.40
CA ASP A 398 42.50 -4.61 21.51
C ASP A 398 43.12 -3.21 21.41
N SER A 399 43.75 -2.73 22.49
CA SER A 399 44.45 -1.45 22.52
C SER A 399 45.83 -1.49 21.84
N ALA A 400 46.43 -2.68 21.72
CA ALA A 400 47.70 -2.86 21.01
C ALA A 400 47.49 -2.90 19.48
N LEU A 401 46.32 -3.36 19.01
CA LEU A 401 46.02 -3.49 17.58
C LEU A 401 45.67 -2.15 16.89
N SER A 402 45.11 -1.19 17.63
CA SER A 402 44.81 0.15 17.09
C SER A 402 46.05 1.05 16.93
N ASN A 403 47.18 0.69 17.55
CA ASN A 403 48.38 1.53 17.62
C ASN A 403 49.61 0.97 16.91
N VAL A 404 49.56 -0.22 16.30
CA VAL A 404 50.70 -0.77 15.55
C VAL A 404 50.72 -0.21 14.14
N SER A 405 51.37 0.93 14.00
CA SER A 405 51.96 1.41 12.74
C SER A 405 53.08 0.47 12.30
N MET A 406 53.29 0.37 10.98
CA MET A 406 54.07 -0.63 10.24
C MET A 406 55.60 -0.71 10.51
N SER A 407 56.11 -0.46 11.72
CA SER A 407 57.57 -0.36 11.95
C SER A 407 58.16 -1.32 12.99
N SER A 408 57.52 -2.43 13.35
CA SER A 408 58.12 -3.36 14.31
C SER A 408 57.66 -4.80 14.12
N VAL A 409 58.14 -5.44 13.06
CA VAL A 409 58.18 -6.91 12.94
C VAL A 409 59.61 -7.30 12.61
N GLY A 410 60.50 -7.11 13.59
CA GLY A 410 61.93 -7.32 13.37
C GLY A 410 62.80 -6.69 14.46
N SER A 411 62.64 -7.10 15.72
CA SER A 411 63.72 -6.97 16.70
C SER A 411 63.47 -7.88 17.90
N HIS A 412 64.00 -9.10 17.83
CA HIS A 412 64.32 -9.87 19.02
C HIS A 412 65.67 -9.36 19.55
N ASN A 413 65.64 -8.73 20.73
CA ASN A 413 66.69 -8.62 21.76
C ASN A 413 66.76 -7.20 22.32
N SER A 414 66.21 -7.01 23.52
CA SER A 414 66.92 -6.45 24.69
C SER A 414 65.96 -6.34 25.86
N ALA A 415 66.21 -7.15 26.89
CA ALA A 415 65.66 -6.94 28.23
C ALA A 415 66.35 -5.72 28.86
N ALA A 416 65.56 -4.80 29.41
CA ALA A 416 65.86 -3.88 30.53
C ALA A 416 65.20 -2.50 30.32
N SER A 417 64.09 -2.25 31.03
CA SER A 417 63.89 -1.03 31.84
C SER A 417 62.44 -0.97 32.33
N ILE A 418 62.23 -1.65 33.45
CA ILE A 418 61.15 -1.37 34.40
C ILE A 418 61.39 0.03 34.99
N GLY A 419 60.37 0.89 34.99
CA GLY A 419 60.30 2.03 35.92
C GLY A 419 59.89 3.36 35.30
N ASN A 420 58.60 3.68 35.36
CA ASN A 420 58.10 4.88 36.05
C ASN A 420 56.57 4.94 36.01
N PHE A 421 55.96 4.35 37.02
CA PHE A 421 54.57 4.61 37.41
C PHE A 421 54.52 5.93 38.18
N SER A 422 53.71 6.89 37.74
CA SER A 422 53.22 7.97 38.59
C SER A 422 51.69 7.91 38.65
N MET A 423 51.18 7.41 39.78
CA MET A 423 49.79 7.44 40.20
C MET A 423 49.27 8.89 40.30
N GLN A 424 48.08 9.17 39.75
CA GLN A 424 47.20 10.21 40.26
C GLN A 424 45.75 9.73 40.32
N SER A 425 45.39 9.37 41.57
CA SER A 425 44.12 9.55 42.29
C SER A 425 42.79 9.66 41.52
N LEU A 426 41.99 8.61 41.72
CA LEU A 426 40.52 8.61 41.71
C LEU A 426 39.96 9.52 42.81
N SER A 427 39.27 10.59 42.44
CA SER A 427 38.38 11.33 43.34
C SER A 427 37.51 12.33 42.56
N ALA A 428 36.27 11.95 42.23
CA ALA A 428 35.07 12.81 42.13
C ALA A 428 33.94 12.09 41.37
N ALA A 429 33.21 11.21 42.04
CA ALA A 429 31.95 10.68 41.52
C ALA A 429 30.99 10.31 42.67
N THR A 430 30.45 11.31 43.36
CA THR A 430 29.27 11.17 44.24
C THR A 430 28.68 12.55 44.54
N ALA A 431 27.55 12.88 43.89
CA ALA A 431 26.47 13.78 44.33
C ALA A 431 25.59 14.12 43.09
N SER A 432 24.56 13.32 42.80
CA SER A 432 23.16 13.49 43.22
C SER A 432 22.41 14.64 42.52
N HIS A 433 21.48 14.23 41.66
CA HIS A 433 20.34 15.00 41.17
C HIS A 433 19.54 15.62 42.32
N PHE A 434 19.39 16.94 42.35
CA PHE A 434 18.22 17.62 42.94
C PHE A 434 18.22 19.13 42.57
N TYR A 435 17.07 19.63 42.13
CA TYR A 435 16.69 21.03 41.89
C TYR A 435 17.37 21.84 40.76
N ALA A 436 16.61 22.09 39.69
CA ALA A 436 16.47 23.43 39.11
C ALA A 436 15.18 23.52 38.30
N THR A 437 14.13 24.02 38.94
CA THR A 437 12.85 24.43 38.36
C THR A 437 12.94 25.80 37.69
N GLN A 438 12.04 26.00 36.74
CA GLN A 438 11.69 27.21 35.97
C GLN A 438 11.76 28.58 36.68
N ALA A 439 12.11 29.62 35.91
CA ALA A 439 11.35 30.86 35.65
C ALA A 439 12.23 31.81 34.77
N LEU A 440 11.91 32.10 33.50
CA LEU A 440 10.95 33.06 32.91
C LEU A 440 11.44 34.52 32.78
N GLY A 441 11.42 35.02 31.52
CA GLY A 441 11.37 36.44 31.09
C GLY A 441 12.72 37.14 30.85
N ASP A 442 12.93 38.01 29.87
CA ASP A 442 12.15 38.43 28.70
C ASP A 442 13.09 39.21 27.74
N ALA A 443 12.71 39.25 26.46
CA ALA A 443 13.03 40.22 25.40
C ALA A 443 14.44 40.83 25.18
N ASN A 444 14.93 40.58 23.96
CA ASN A 444 15.51 41.55 23.02
C ASN A 444 17.03 41.81 23.01
N LYS A 445 17.76 41.10 22.12
CA LYS A 445 18.78 41.67 21.21
C LYS A 445 19.27 40.63 20.20
N LYS A 446 19.14 40.98 18.91
CA LYS A 446 19.68 40.24 17.75
C LYS A 446 21.18 39.99 17.89
N SER A 447 21.64 38.76 17.64
CA SER A 447 23.06 38.45 17.37
C SER A 447 23.19 37.60 16.10
N LYS A 448 24.11 38.01 15.23
CA LYS A 448 24.50 37.36 13.98
C LYS A 448 24.98 35.93 14.25
N SER A 449 24.41 34.92 13.59
CA SER A 449 24.87 33.53 13.65
C SER A 449 26.17 33.37 12.86
N LYS A 450 27.30 33.31 13.58
CA LYS A 450 28.51 32.62 13.10
C LYS A 450 28.32 31.13 13.36
N VAL A 451 28.26 30.33 12.29
CA VAL A 451 28.28 28.87 12.35
C VAL A 451 29.64 28.44 12.95
N LYS A 452 29.62 27.88 14.16
CA LYS A 452 30.77 27.18 14.75
C LYS A 452 30.73 25.72 14.29
N HIS A 453 31.67 25.33 13.42
CA HIS A 453 32.06 23.93 13.26
C HIS A 453 32.61 23.41 14.60
N GLY A 454 31.99 22.37 15.18
CA GLY A 454 32.47 21.75 16.42
C GLY A 454 31.42 21.09 17.32
N GLY A 455 30.19 20.84 16.84
CA GLY A 455 29.22 20.03 17.59
C GLY A 455 29.58 18.54 17.55
N MET A 456 29.57 17.87 18.70
CA MET A 456 29.72 16.41 18.77
C MET A 456 28.60 15.73 17.95
N PRO A 457 28.92 14.77 17.06
CA PRO A 457 27.91 14.09 16.23
C PRO A 457 26.84 13.40 17.06
N SER A 458 25.63 13.32 16.51
CA SER A 458 24.46 12.71 17.17
C SER A 458 24.76 11.26 17.59
N ARG A 459 24.12 10.76 18.65
CA ARG A 459 24.25 9.36 19.12
C ARG A 459 23.94 8.35 18.00
N ARG A 460 23.11 8.72 17.02
CA ARG A 460 22.78 7.91 15.83
C ARG A 460 23.91 7.92 14.78
N GLU A 461 24.57 9.06 14.57
CA GLU A 461 25.78 9.17 13.72
C GLU A 461 26.99 8.46 14.33
N ARG A 462 27.16 8.53 15.66
CA ARG A 462 28.23 7.82 16.37
C ARG A 462 28.05 6.29 16.31
N ARG A 463 26.81 5.80 16.18
CA ARG A 463 26.52 4.37 15.96
C ARG A 463 26.73 3.90 14.52
N LYS A 464 26.68 4.81 13.53
CA LYS A 464 27.04 4.51 12.13
C LYS A 464 28.55 4.39 11.90
N ARG A 465 29.37 4.99 12.76
CA ARG A 465 30.83 4.83 12.71
C ARG A 465 31.18 3.46 13.28
N MET A 466 31.39 2.47 12.41
CA MET A 466 31.93 1.17 12.79
C MET A 466 33.30 1.35 13.47
N LYS A 467 33.55 0.59 14.54
CA LYS A 467 34.84 0.62 15.24
C LYS A 467 35.85 -0.17 14.41
N GLU A 468 36.95 0.48 14.05
CA GLU A 468 38.09 -0.17 13.38
C GLU A 468 38.59 -1.33 14.26
N GLY A 469 38.72 -2.53 13.68
CA GLY A 469 39.07 -3.79 14.34
C GLY A 469 37.89 -4.68 14.76
N SER A 470 36.64 -4.31 14.47
CA SER A 470 35.47 -5.15 14.76
C SER A 470 35.39 -6.37 13.83
N ALA A 471 34.79 -7.48 14.29
CA ALA A 471 34.56 -8.68 13.48
C ALA A 471 33.70 -8.38 12.23
N GLU A 472 32.79 -7.40 12.33
CA GLU A 472 31.89 -6.96 11.25
C GLU A 472 32.52 -5.91 10.32
N GLU A 473 33.74 -5.44 10.60
CA GLU A 473 34.37 -4.36 9.83
C GLU A 473 34.59 -4.75 8.35
N GLU A 474 35.01 -6.00 8.09
CA GLU A 474 35.26 -6.46 6.72
C GLU A 474 33.98 -6.43 5.87
N ALA A 475 32.90 -7.02 6.37
CA ALA A 475 31.61 -7.03 5.68
C ALA A 475 31.05 -5.61 5.47
N TYR A 476 31.23 -4.73 6.46
CA TYR A 476 30.84 -3.32 6.33
C TYR A 476 31.62 -2.60 5.21
N VAL A 477 32.94 -2.79 5.16
CA VAL A 477 33.79 -2.16 4.12
C VAL A 477 33.48 -2.72 2.74
N GLU A 478 33.19 -4.02 2.61
CA GLU A 478 32.73 -4.63 1.36
C GLU A 478 31.40 -4.07 0.88
N GLN A 479 30.43 -3.90 1.78
CA GLN A 479 29.16 -3.26 1.46
C GLN A 479 29.38 -1.84 0.94
N GLN A 480 30.22 -1.04 1.62
CA GLN A 480 30.53 0.33 1.18
C GLN A 480 31.22 0.37 -0.18
N LEU A 481 32.12 -0.58 -0.49
CA LEU A 481 32.72 -0.68 -1.82
C LEU A 481 31.70 -1.01 -2.91
N THR A 482 30.69 -1.82 -2.58
CA THR A 482 29.61 -2.18 -3.50
C THR A 482 28.70 -0.99 -3.77
N GLU A 483 28.34 -0.23 -2.72
CA GLU A 483 27.49 0.97 -2.82
C GLU A 483 28.17 2.13 -3.57
N LEU A 484 29.50 2.25 -3.48
CA LEU A 484 30.27 3.32 -4.14
C LEU A 484 30.49 3.11 -5.64
N ARG A 485 30.26 1.90 -6.17
CA ARG A 485 30.49 1.63 -7.60
C ARG A 485 29.61 2.51 -8.51
N PRO A 486 30.11 2.92 -9.69
CA PRO A 486 29.28 3.55 -10.71
C PRO A 486 28.03 2.72 -10.97
N ASN A 487 26.86 3.34 -10.87
CA ASN A 487 25.57 2.69 -11.07
C ASN A 487 24.89 3.21 -12.34
N ALA A 488 23.87 2.49 -12.82
CA ALA A 488 23.15 2.87 -14.04
C ALA A 488 22.38 4.21 -13.93
N ALA A 489 22.10 4.69 -12.71
CA ALA A 489 21.48 5.99 -12.49
C ALA A 489 22.46 7.13 -12.75
N LEU A 490 23.67 7.04 -12.17
CA LEU A 490 24.76 7.99 -12.40
C LEU A 490 25.16 8.03 -13.88
N ALA A 491 25.19 6.88 -14.56
CA ALA A 491 25.48 6.84 -16.00
C ALA A 491 24.44 7.59 -16.83
N ARG A 492 23.14 7.51 -16.47
CA ARG A 492 22.07 8.26 -17.14
C ARG A 492 22.17 9.75 -16.87
N GLU A 493 22.45 10.16 -15.64
CA GLU A 493 22.65 11.56 -15.25
C GLU A 493 23.83 12.18 -16.00
N VAL A 494 24.99 11.51 -16.00
CA VAL A 494 26.18 11.95 -16.73
C VAL A 494 25.92 11.99 -18.24
N GLY A 495 25.25 10.98 -18.80
CA GLY A 495 24.88 10.98 -20.22
C GLY A 495 24.04 12.20 -20.60
N ALA A 496 23.00 12.50 -19.82
CA ALA A 496 22.15 13.68 -20.05
C ALA A 496 22.94 15.00 -19.94
N LEU A 497 23.87 15.11 -18.98
CA LEU A 497 24.73 16.29 -18.84
C LEU A 497 25.71 16.43 -20.02
N LEU A 498 26.31 15.34 -20.49
CA LEU A 498 27.23 15.37 -21.63
C LEU A 498 26.55 15.88 -22.90
N GLU A 499 25.33 15.39 -23.18
CA GLU A 499 24.53 15.87 -24.32
C GLU A 499 24.30 17.39 -24.25
N MET A 500 23.96 17.91 -23.06
CA MET A 500 23.70 19.34 -22.86
C MET A 500 24.96 20.20 -22.89
N LEU A 501 26.06 19.74 -22.31
CA LEU A 501 27.34 20.44 -22.38
C LEU A 501 27.83 20.56 -23.83
N ILE A 502 27.65 19.50 -24.63
CA ILE A 502 27.97 19.55 -26.07
C ILE A 502 27.04 20.54 -26.78
N PHE A 503 25.75 20.51 -26.48
CA PHE A 503 24.77 21.42 -27.08
C PHE A 503 25.15 22.90 -26.86
N PHE A 504 25.56 23.27 -25.64
CA PHE A 504 26.00 24.63 -25.31
C PHE A 504 27.43 24.95 -25.76
N GLY A 505 28.16 24.00 -26.35
CA GLY A 505 29.53 24.20 -26.83
C GLY A 505 30.62 24.07 -25.74
N HIS A 506 30.27 23.63 -24.54
CA HIS A 506 31.19 23.37 -23.42
C HIS A 506 31.93 22.04 -23.54
N VAL A 507 32.55 21.81 -24.70
CA VAL A 507 33.19 20.53 -25.05
C VAL A 507 34.31 20.14 -24.07
N GLN A 508 35.07 21.11 -23.55
CA GLN A 508 36.16 20.85 -22.61
C GLN A 508 35.65 20.29 -21.28
N GLN A 509 34.54 20.82 -20.76
CA GLN A 509 33.92 20.33 -19.53
C GLN A 509 33.27 18.96 -19.76
N ALA A 510 32.64 18.76 -20.92
CA ALA A 510 32.11 17.45 -21.30
C ALA A 510 33.22 16.38 -21.35
N GLN A 511 34.36 16.68 -21.97
CA GLN A 511 35.54 15.79 -21.99
C GLN A 511 36.07 15.52 -20.58
N LYS A 512 36.16 16.55 -19.73
CA LYS A 512 36.57 16.38 -18.33
C LYS A 512 35.62 15.44 -17.56
N LEU A 513 34.30 15.63 -17.69
CA LEU A 513 33.31 14.77 -17.03
C LEU A 513 33.39 13.32 -17.53
N GLN A 514 33.49 13.13 -18.85
CA GLN A 514 33.61 11.82 -19.46
C GLN A 514 34.90 11.09 -19.05
N THR A 515 36.04 11.79 -19.00
CA THR A 515 37.32 11.21 -18.57
C THR A 515 37.34 10.87 -17.09
N GLN A 516 36.70 11.68 -16.22
CA GLN A 516 36.61 11.40 -14.79
C GLN A 516 35.75 10.16 -14.50
N LEU A 517 34.57 10.05 -15.12
CA LEU A 517 33.74 8.85 -14.93
C LEU A 517 34.43 7.59 -15.49
N ALA A 518 35.06 7.69 -16.67
CA ALA A 518 35.83 6.58 -17.23
C ALA A 518 37.04 6.20 -16.37
N GLY A 519 37.73 7.19 -15.79
CA GLY A 519 38.82 6.98 -14.83
C GLY A 519 38.35 6.29 -13.57
N PHE A 520 37.16 6.65 -13.05
CA PHE A 520 36.57 5.99 -11.90
C PHE A 520 36.16 4.53 -12.21
N GLU A 521 35.55 4.28 -13.37
CA GLU A 521 35.27 2.91 -13.86
C GLU A 521 36.55 2.07 -13.95
N GLN A 522 37.62 2.63 -14.51
CA GLN A 522 38.94 1.96 -14.59
C GLN A 522 39.53 1.72 -13.20
N CYS A 523 39.45 2.68 -12.29
CA CYS A 523 39.93 2.55 -10.92
C CYS A 523 39.21 1.40 -10.18
N VAL A 524 37.91 1.23 -10.41
CA VAL A 524 37.12 0.11 -9.88
C VAL A 524 37.52 -1.22 -10.52
N ALA A 525 37.83 -1.24 -11.83
CA ALA A 525 38.26 -2.43 -12.55
C ALA A 525 39.67 -2.89 -12.14
N ASP A 526 40.61 -1.96 -11.94
CA ASP A 526 41.99 -2.23 -11.52
C ASP A 526 42.09 -2.68 -10.06
N LYS A 527 41.14 -2.23 -9.23
CA LYS A 527 41.05 -2.53 -7.79
C LYS A 527 39.78 -3.32 -7.51
N PRO A 528 39.65 -4.56 -8.05
CA PRO A 528 38.47 -5.36 -7.79
C PRO A 528 38.38 -5.62 -6.29
N THR A 529 37.14 -5.73 -5.78
CA THR A 529 36.88 -6.26 -4.44
C THR A 529 37.57 -7.62 -4.35
N PRO A 530 38.59 -7.78 -3.50
CA PRO A 530 39.35 -9.02 -3.49
C PRO A 530 38.42 -10.20 -3.14
N ALA A 531 38.80 -11.43 -3.49
CA ALA A 531 37.98 -12.62 -3.18
C ALA A 531 37.99 -12.94 -1.67
N PRO A 532 36.86 -13.36 -1.07
CA PRO A 532 36.80 -13.73 0.34
C PRO A 532 37.81 -14.85 0.64
N THR A 533 38.47 -14.74 1.80
CA THR A 533 39.63 -15.56 2.24
C THR A 533 39.29 -17.06 2.49
N LEU A 534 38.17 -17.57 1.99
CA LEU A 534 37.69 -18.95 2.13
C LEU A 534 37.94 -19.83 0.88
N ALA A 535 38.56 -19.31 -0.18
CA ALA A 535 38.75 -20.06 -1.44
C ALA A 535 40.21 -20.48 -1.72
N LEU A 536 40.99 -20.82 -0.69
CA LEU A 536 42.35 -21.39 -0.87
C LEU A 536 42.57 -22.72 -0.15
N GLU A 537 41.49 -23.44 0.14
CA GLU A 537 41.53 -24.88 0.43
C GLU A 537 40.46 -25.56 -0.42
N ASP A 538 40.75 -25.69 -1.72
CA ASP A 538 40.46 -26.90 -2.48
C ASP A 538 41.03 -26.73 -3.89
N GLY A 539 42.06 -27.53 -4.17
CA GLY A 539 42.60 -27.67 -5.51
C GLY A 539 41.60 -28.40 -6.39
N ILE A 540 40.64 -27.67 -6.97
CA ILE A 540 39.88 -28.12 -8.14
C ILE A 540 39.83 -26.96 -9.12
N SER A 541 40.53 -27.17 -10.25
CA SER A 541 40.39 -26.37 -11.46
C SER A 541 38.92 -26.31 -11.88
N SER A 542 38.27 -25.17 -11.66
CA SER A 542 37.03 -24.83 -12.35
C SER A 542 37.31 -23.66 -13.30
N THR A 543 37.23 -24.00 -14.57
CA THR A 543 37.37 -23.12 -15.71
C THR A 543 36.32 -22.02 -15.68
N GLY A 544 36.79 -20.78 -15.75
CA GLY A 544 36.15 -19.59 -16.29
C GLY A 544 34.63 -19.57 -16.41
N THR A 545 33.97 -18.99 -15.43
CA THR A 545 32.74 -18.22 -15.66
C THR A 545 33.12 -16.75 -15.69
N LYS A 546 33.23 -16.21 -16.92
CA LYS A 546 33.11 -14.78 -17.19
C LYS A 546 31.80 -14.31 -16.56
N GLN A 547 31.88 -13.73 -15.36
CA GLN A 547 30.77 -12.98 -14.80
C GLN A 547 30.68 -11.67 -15.58
N ASP A 548 29.71 -11.64 -16.48
CA ASP A 548 28.94 -10.48 -16.90
C ASP A 548 29.72 -9.19 -17.03
N SER A 549 30.23 -8.98 -18.25
CA SER A 549 30.26 -7.64 -18.84
C SER A 549 28.83 -7.11 -18.86
N ALA A 550 28.37 -6.55 -17.73
CA ALA A 550 27.21 -5.70 -17.69
C ALA A 550 27.54 -4.53 -18.62
N GLU A 551 27.02 -4.57 -19.84
CA GLU A 551 27.05 -3.45 -20.76
C GLU A 551 26.41 -2.27 -20.04
N TYR A 552 27.26 -1.39 -19.50
CA TYR A 552 26.81 -0.08 -19.05
C TYR A 552 26.10 0.58 -20.23
N PRO A 553 24.95 1.25 -20.03
CA PRO A 553 24.30 2.00 -21.10
C PRO A 553 25.33 2.94 -21.74
N GLN A 554 25.25 3.13 -23.06
CA GLN A 554 26.16 3.97 -23.85
C GLN A 554 26.07 5.44 -23.41
N TRP A 555 26.63 5.78 -22.24
CA TRP A 555 26.75 7.14 -21.73
C TRP A 555 27.94 7.86 -22.38
N ARG A 556 28.86 7.11 -22.99
CA ARG A 556 30.01 7.65 -23.72
C ARG A 556 29.54 8.23 -25.04
N VAL A 557 29.72 9.53 -25.21
CA VAL A 557 29.46 10.19 -26.48
C VAL A 557 30.65 9.96 -27.39
N GLU A 558 30.45 9.21 -28.49
CA GLU A 558 31.52 8.89 -29.47
C GLU A 558 32.16 10.16 -30.06
N ALA A 559 31.39 11.24 -30.20
CA ALA A 559 31.87 12.54 -30.70
C ALA A 559 32.94 13.21 -29.82
N LEU A 560 33.15 12.73 -28.59
CA LEU A 560 34.16 13.25 -27.67
C LEU A 560 35.46 12.40 -27.64
N GLN A 561 35.56 11.36 -28.48
CA GLN A 561 36.79 10.58 -28.62
C GLN A 561 37.73 11.27 -29.60
N GLY A 562 38.74 11.96 -29.08
CA GLY A 562 39.81 12.65 -29.83
C GLY A 562 41.18 12.33 -29.27
#